data_AF-A0A520C9M9-F1
#
_entry.id   AF-A0A520C9M9-F1
#
_cell.length_a   1.000
_cell.length_b   1.000
_cell.length_c   1.000
_cell.angle_alpha   90.00
_cell.angle_beta   90.00
_cell.angle_gamma   90.00
#
_symmetry.space_group_name_H-M   'P 1'
#
loop_
_entity.id
_entity.type
_entity.pdbx_description
1 polymer ?
#
loop_
_entity_poly.entity_id
_entity_poly.type
_entity_poly.pdbx_seq_one_letter_code
_entity_poly.pdbx_strand_id
1 'polypeptide(L)'
;IDGILSDDPKDLLLVGFKDFNLKTINPFVKTLGIKLAGTVNGKTRLYDVMKSPRINDSLAIDSLSFNDTYIGKLTDTSSYDKVNNLANVYTQILTDDKETFKVTGNLNIKEKQIDLSIKLDDSKLTVLEPFVKKLVSNLKGNISADLTVKGPFEKPQINGDLSFEKGQLTVNYLKTAYTLNDGVEVDNSVIKISDLVLQDADGNEATANGTVDLNDIDNPNIQVDLVSTNFMALNTTAKDNSVYYGRAYATGEFSFKGPTNKMRIDIDAKTEKGTIFNLPLNSSETISDKDFITFVSKDTTQIVKKQTSFDGLTMNFKLRVDPNSTANIYTVLGKLSGKGNAELELKITSVGDFEMKGDY
;
A
#
# COMPACT_ATOMS: atom_id res chain seq x y z
N ILE A 1 -37.26 6.55 -10.20
CA ILE A 1 -36.96 5.95 -11.52
C ILE A 1 -38.18 6.23 -12.35
N ASP A 2 -38.01 6.93 -13.46
CA ASP A 2 -39.10 7.36 -14.34
C ASP A 2 -38.73 7.04 -15.79
N GLY A 3 -39.67 6.60 -16.61
CA GLY A 3 -39.44 6.31 -18.03
C GLY A 3 -39.87 4.93 -18.49
N ILE A 4 -39.49 4.58 -19.72
CA ILE A 4 -39.90 3.34 -20.40
C ILE A 4 -38.63 2.56 -20.78
N LEU A 5 -38.61 1.26 -20.46
CA LEU A 5 -37.60 0.33 -20.96
C LEU A 5 -38.18 -0.40 -22.17
N SER A 6 -37.72 -0.07 -23.36
CA SER A 6 -38.19 -0.68 -24.61
C SER A 6 -37.06 -0.82 -25.66
N ASP A 7 -37.42 -1.40 -26.81
CA ASP A 7 -36.58 -1.55 -27.99
C ASP A 7 -36.54 -0.31 -28.91
N ASP A 8 -37.27 0.77 -28.56
CA ASP A 8 -37.26 2.05 -29.29
C ASP A 8 -36.02 2.88 -28.89
N PRO A 9 -35.15 3.25 -29.85
CA PRO A 9 -33.94 4.04 -29.57
C PRO A 9 -34.19 5.45 -29.01
N LYS A 10 -35.43 5.95 -29.06
CA LYS A 10 -35.84 7.25 -28.49
C LYS A 10 -36.35 7.15 -27.06
N ASP A 11 -36.70 5.96 -26.60
CA ASP A 11 -37.22 5.77 -25.25
C ASP A 11 -36.12 6.04 -24.22
N LEU A 12 -36.50 6.79 -23.19
CA LEU A 12 -35.63 7.27 -22.14
C LEU A 12 -36.03 6.60 -20.83
N LEU A 13 -35.05 5.97 -20.18
CA LEU A 13 -35.12 5.61 -18.78
C LEU A 13 -34.28 6.59 -17.96
N LEU A 14 -34.93 7.28 -17.02
CA LEU A 14 -34.32 8.23 -16.10
C LEU A 14 -34.14 7.56 -14.73
N VAL A 15 -32.89 7.42 -14.32
CA VAL A 15 -32.51 7.09 -12.95
C VAL A 15 -32.01 8.36 -12.30
N GLY A 16 -32.54 8.72 -11.14
CA GLY A 16 -32.20 9.99 -10.51
C GLY A 16 -32.06 9.84 -9.01
N PHE A 17 -31.17 10.65 -8.48
CA PHE A 17 -30.98 10.85 -7.06
C PHE A 17 -31.44 12.26 -6.71
N LYS A 18 -32.25 12.37 -5.67
CA LYS A 18 -32.61 13.64 -5.05
C LYS A 18 -32.38 13.49 -3.55
N ASP A 19 -31.51 14.31 -3.01
CA ASP A 19 -31.14 14.31 -1.60
C ASP A 19 -30.71 12.92 -1.08
N PHE A 20 -30.06 12.13 -1.94
CA PHE A 20 -29.71 10.75 -1.61
C PHE A 20 -28.52 10.72 -0.65
N ASN A 21 -28.70 10.14 0.53
CA ASN A 21 -27.66 10.04 1.53
C ASN A 21 -26.64 8.96 1.16
N LEU A 22 -25.41 9.36 0.84
CA LEU A 22 -24.34 8.47 0.40
C LEU A 22 -23.94 7.43 1.46
N LYS A 23 -24.24 7.68 2.75
CA LYS A 23 -24.02 6.70 3.83
C LYS A 23 -24.78 5.39 3.61
N THR A 24 -25.85 5.42 2.82
CA THR A 24 -26.67 4.24 2.48
C THR A 24 -25.85 3.19 1.72
N ILE A 25 -24.77 3.58 1.03
CA ILE A 25 -23.91 2.68 0.26
C ILE A 25 -22.82 2.01 1.12
N ASN A 26 -22.53 2.54 2.32
CA ASN A 26 -21.44 2.07 3.18
C ASN A 26 -21.45 0.55 3.47
N PRO A 27 -22.60 -0.12 3.68
CA PRO A 27 -22.62 -1.59 3.85
C PRO A 27 -21.98 -2.36 2.69
N PHE A 28 -22.04 -1.83 1.47
CA PHE A 28 -21.53 -2.48 0.25
C PHE A 28 -20.05 -2.20 -0.01
N VAL A 29 -19.50 -1.10 0.51
CA VAL A 29 -18.10 -0.70 0.31
C VAL A 29 -17.22 -0.91 1.54
N LYS A 30 -17.79 -1.44 2.64
CA LYS A 30 -17.08 -1.68 3.90
C LYS A 30 -15.86 -2.59 3.73
N THR A 31 -15.95 -3.62 2.90
CA THR A 31 -14.84 -4.56 2.62
C THR A 31 -13.66 -3.89 1.91
N LEU A 32 -13.91 -2.76 1.24
CA LEU A 32 -12.87 -1.96 0.61
C LEU A 32 -12.15 -1.04 1.60
N GLY A 33 -12.64 -0.92 2.84
CA GLY A 33 -12.11 0.03 3.83
C GLY A 33 -12.55 1.46 3.57
N ILE A 34 -13.68 1.63 2.88
CA ILE A 34 -14.20 2.92 2.44
C ILE A 34 -15.44 3.29 3.26
N LYS A 35 -15.49 4.53 3.72
CA LYS A 35 -16.66 5.16 4.35
C LYS A 35 -16.96 6.46 3.63
N LEU A 36 -18.17 6.54 3.07
CA LEU A 36 -18.65 7.70 2.33
C LEU A 36 -19.73 8.43 3.11
N ALA A 37 -19.75 9.76 2.99
CA ALA A 37 -20.84 10.62 3.40
C ALA A 37 -21.00 11.79 2.42
N GLY A 38 -22.19 12.38 2.43
CA GLY A 38 -22.59 13.45 1.51
C GLY A 38 -23.99 13.23 0.98
N THR A 39 -24.50 14.24 0.29
CA THR A 39 -25.82 14.23 -0.35
C THR A 39 -25.63 14.20 -1.86
N VAL A 40 -26.16 13.17 -2.51
CA VAL A 40 -26.09 12.99 -3.96
C VAL A 40 -27.36 13.53 -4.62
N ASN A 41 -27.15 14.39 -5.61
CA ASN A 41 -28.18 14.94 -6.47
C ASN A 41 -27.77 14.72 -7.92
N GLY A 42 -28.68 14.26 -8.78
CA GLY A 42 -28.35 14.10 -10.18
C GLY A 42 -29.24 13.12 -10.92
N LYS A 43 -28.95 12.95 -12.21
CA LYS A 43 -29.77 12.19 -13.13
C LYS A 43 -28.89 11.49 -14.16
N THR A 44 -29.07 10.18 -14.27
CA THR A 44 -28.55 9.35 -15.34
C THR A 44 -29.67 9.10 -16.35
N ARG A 45 -29.40 9.45 -17.62
CA ARG A 45 -30.28 9.22 -18.76
C ARG A 45 -29.78 8.01 -19.54
N LEU A 46 -30.63 7.02 -19.69
CA LEU A 46 -30.35 5.78 -20.41
C LEU A 46 -31.27 5.72 -21.64
N TYR A 47 -30.67 5.56 -22.82
CA TYR A 47 -31.38 5.40 -24.09
C TYR A 47 -31.01 4.05 -24.71
N ASP A 48 -31.96 3.46 -25.43
CA ASP A 48 -31.75 2.25 -26.25
C ASP A 48 -31.04 1.12 -25.47
N VAL A 49 -31.47 0.89 -24.23
CA VAL A 49 -30.78 0.01 -23.27
C VAL A 49 -30.66 -1.44 -23.78
N MET A 50 -31.62 -1.89 -24.60
CA MET A 50 -31.71 -3.26 -25.06
C MET A 50 -30.81 -3.59 -26.27
N LYS A 51 -30.39 -2.59 -27.07
CA LYS A 51 -29.61 -2.81 -28.30
C LYS A 51 -28.31 -2.03 -28.31
N SER A 52 -28.39 -0.70 -28.37
CA SER A 52 -27.24 0.19 -28.53
C SER A 52 -27.24 1.25 -27.43
N PRO A 53 -26.95 0.85 -26.17
CA PRO A 53 -27.10 1.73 -25.02
C PRO A 53 -26.32 3.02 -25.18
N ARG A 54 -26.99 4.14 -24.90
CA ARG A 54 -26.37 5.45 -24.70
C ARG A 54 -26.68 5.92 -23.29
N ILE A 55 -25.64 6.27 -22.56
CA ILE A 55 -25.72 6.67 -21.16
C ILE A 55 -25.20 8.10 -21.07
N ASN A 56 -25.94 8.97 -20.40
CA ASN A 56 -25.47 10.30 -20.04
C ASN A 56 -25.75 10.53 -18.57
N ASP A 57 -24.69 10.67 -17.79
CA ASP A 57 -24.73 10.86 -16.37
C ASP A 57 -24.40 12.30 -16.00
N SER A 58 -25.06 12.77 -14.95
CA SER A 58 -24.75 14.06 -14.32
C SER A 58 -25.10 13.94 -12.85
N LEU A 59 -24.07 13.79 -12.03
CA LEU A 59 -24.16 13.63 -10.59
C LEU A 59 -23.38 14.74 -9.90
N ALA A 60 -23.93 15.20 -8.79
CA ALA A 60 -23.27 16.12 -7.88
C ALA A 60 -23.38 15.58 -6.46
N ILE A 61 -22.31 15.76 -5.68
CA ILE A 61 -22.27 15.46 -4.26
C ILE A 61 -21.89 16.74 -3.53
N ASP A 62 -22.79 17.27 -2.72
CA ASP A 62 -22.64 18.62 -2.15
C ASP A 62 -21.57 18.70 -1.04
N SER A 63 -21.31 17.58 -0.36
CA SER A 63 -20.43 17.51 0.81
C SER A 63 -19.75 16.14 0.92
N LEU A 64 -19.02 15.74 -0.12
CA LEU A 64 -18.32 14.46 -0.14
C LEU A 64 -17.33 14.39 1.01
N SER A 65 -17.49 13.37 1.86
CA SER A 65 -16.50 12.98 2.83
C SER A 65 -16.10 11.52 2.59
N PHE A 66 -14.81 11.26 2.66
CA PHE A 66 -14.18 9.96 2.45
C PHE A 66 -13.37 9.60 3.70
N ASN A 67 -13.63 8.43 4.30
CA ASN A 67 -12.96 7.96 5.52
C ASN A 67 -12.89 9.04 6.62
N ASP A 68 -14.04 9.68 6.87
CA ASP A 68 -14.20 10.77 7.85
C ASP A 68 -13.40 12.06 7.56
N THR A 69 -12.80 12.16 6.37
CA THR A 69 -12.15 13.38 5.86
C THR A 69 -13.08 14.08 4.88
N TYR A 70 -13.34 15.38 5.09
CA TYR A 70 -14.06 16.18 4.11
C TYR A 70 -13.20 16.39 2.86
N ILE A 71 -13.74 16.06 1.69
CA ILE A 71 -13.05 16.09 0.41
C ILE A 71 -13.55 17.22 -0.48
N GLY A 72 -14.81 17.65 -0.34
CA GLY A 72 -15.36 18.79 -1.09
C GLY A 72 -16.66 18.49 -1.83
N LYS A 73 -17.01 19.36 -2.78
CA LYS A 73 -18.15 19.18 -3.69
C LYS A 73 -17.68 18.44 -4.93
N LEU A 74 -18.25 17.27 -5.19
CA LEU A 74 -17.96 16.47 -6.40
C LEU A 74 -18.99 16.79 -7.49
N THR A 75 -18.54 16.92 -8.73
CA THR A 75 -19.37 16.90 -9.93
C THR A 75 -18.83 15.83 -10.87
N ASP A 76 -19.68 14.92 -11.30
CA ASP A 76 -19.40 13.94 -12.34
C ASP A 76 -20.33 14.14 -13.52
N THR A 77 -19.77 14.15 -14.72
CA THR A 77 -20.51 14.09 -15.97
C THR A 77 -19.85 13.08 -16.88
N SER A 78 -20.43 11.89 -16.94
CA SER A 78 -19.92 10.79 -17.74
C SER A 78 -20.88 10.46 -18.87
N SER A 79 -20.37 9.95 -19.99
CA SER A 79 -21.22 9.46 -21.08
C SER A 79 -20.68 8.14 -21.62
N TYR A 80 -21.56 7.33 -22.20
CA TYR A 80 -21.18 6.14 -22.95
C TYR A 80 -22.02 6.03 -24.21
N ASP A 81 -21.38 5.66 -25.31
CA ASP A 81 -22.03 5.38 -26.57
C ASP A 81 -21.57 4.02 -27.12
N LYS A 82 -22.52 3.08 -27.27
CA LYS A 82 -22.25 1.74 -27.80
C LYS A 82 -21.77 1.74 -29.25
N VAL A 83 -22.20 2.68 -30.07
CA VAL A 83 -21.80 2.79 -31.49
C VAL A 83 -20.31 3.06 -31.58
N ASN A 84 -19.83 4.03 -30.80
CA ASN A 84 -18.41 4.40 -30.75
C ASN A 84 -17.61 3.49 -29.80
N ASN A 85 -18.28 2.70 -28.95
CA ASN A 85 -17.70 1.96 -27.83
C ASN A 85 -16.81 2.84 -26.93
N LEU A 86 -17.16 4.12 -26.81
CA LEU A 86 -16.38 5.10 -26.06
C LEU A 86 -17.19 5.56 -24.86
N ALA A 87 -16.59 5.50 -23.67
CA ALA A 87 -17.09 6.18 -22.49
C ALA A 87 -16.24 7.42 -22.25
N ASN A 88 -16.85 8.59 -22.07
CA ASN A 88 -16.16 9.80 -21.66
C ASN A 88 -16.37 10.01 -20.17
N VAL A 89 -15.31 10.42 -19.48
CA VAL A 89 -15.31 10.68 -18.05
C VAL A 89 -14.91 12.13 -17.82
N TYR A 90 -15.70 12.83 -17.01
CA TYR A 90 -15.33 14.12 -16.43
C TYR A 90 -15.75 14.10 -14.98
N THR A 91 -14.78 14.20 -14.08
CA THR A 91 -15.02 14.32 -12.63
C THR A 91 -14.24 15.51 -12.12
N GLN A 92 -14.85 16.31 -11.26
CA GLN A 92 -14.23 17.47 -10.63
C GLN A 92 -14.60 17.48 -9.15
N ILE A 93 -13.64 17.84 -8.29
CA ILE A 93 -13.89 18.14 -6.89
C ILE A 93 -13.42 19.56 -6.59
N LEU A 94 -14.31 20.33 -5.96
CA LEU A 94 -14.02 21.65 -5.43
C LEU A 94 -13.99 21.60 -3.90
N THR A 95 -12.89 22.05 -3.29
CA THR A 95 -12.79 22.28 -1.85
C THR A 95 -12.64 23.78 -1.62
N ASP A 96 -13.55 24.41 -0.88
CA ASP A 96 -13.55 25.85 -0.63
C ASP A 96 -13.38 26.68 -1.94
N ASP A 97 -14.15 26.30 -2.97
CA ASP A 97 -14.14 26.86 -4.33
C ASP A 97 -12.83 26.71 -5.12
N LYS A 98 -11.87 25.92 -4.64
CA LYS A 98 -10.64 25.54 -5.38
C LYS A 98 -10.77 24.15 -5.98
N GLU A 99 -10.38 24.00 -7.26
CA GLU A 99 -10.32 22.70 -7.92
C GLU A 99 -9.16 21.88 -7.36
N THR A 100 -9.46 20.93 -6.47
CA THR A 100 -8.44 20.09 -5.83
C THR A 100 -8.24 18.77 -6.54
N PHE A 101 -9.23 18.32 -7.33
CA PHE A 101 -9.14 17.09 -8.11
C PHE A 101 -9.93 17.21 -9.40
N LYS A 102 -9.36 16.67 -10.48
CA LYS A 102 -9.99 16.60 -11.79
C LYS A 102 -9.57 15.33 -12.51
N VAL A 103 -10.53 14.65 -13.13
CA VAL A 103 -10.30 13.55 -14.06
C VAL A 103 -11.01 13.86 -15.36
N THR A 104 -10.30 13.74 -16.47
CA THR A 104 -10.87 13.87 -17.81
C THR A 104 -10.31 12.83 -18.74
N GLY A 105 -11.11 12.30 -19.64
CA GLY A 105 -10.62 11.42 -20.69
C GLY A 105 -11.68 10.45 -21.17
N ASN A 106 -11.23 9.32 -21.70
CA ASN A 106 -12.13 8.32 -22.25
C ASN A 106 -11.65 6.87 -22.03
N LEU A 107 -12.60 5.96 -22.15
CA LEU A 107 -12.40 4.52 -22.10
C LEU A 107 -12.95 3.91 -23.39
N ASN A 108 -12.10 3.24 -24.16
CA ASN A 108 -12.55 2.43 -25.29
C ASN A 108 -12.93 1.04 -24.78
N ILE A 109 -14.22 0.77 -24.67
CA ILE A 109 -14.77 -0.47 -24.12
C ILE A 109 -14.51 -1.67 -25.05
N LYS A 110 -14.44 -1.46 -26.36
CA LYS A 110 -14.20 -2.52 -27.34
C LYS A 110 -12.74 -2.96 -27.33
N GLU A 111 -11.83 -1.99 -27.35
CA GLU A 111 -10.37 -2.23 -27.34
C GLU A 111 -9.82 -2.45 -25.93
N LYS A 112 -10.65 -2.24 -24.91
CA LYS A 112 -10.29 -2.27 -23.49
C LYS A 112 -9.12 -1.34 -23.17
N GLN A 113 -9.15 -0.13 -23.72
CA GLN A 113 -8.10 0.88 -23.55
C GLN A 113 -8.60 2.03 -22.68
N ILE A 114 -7.73 2.51 -21.78
CA ILE A 114 -7.92 3.71 -20.97
C ILE A 114 -7.06 4.85 -21.53
N ASP A 115 -7.60 6.06 -21.54
CA ASP A 115 -6.83 7.30 -21.71
C ASP A 115 -7.44 8.38 -20.82
N LEU A 116 -6.87 8.55 -19.62
CA LEU A 116 -7.30 9.55 -18.64
C LEU A 116 -6.16 10.50 -18.30
N SER A 117 -6.51 11.75 -18.05
CA SER A 117 -5.70 12.75 -17.37
C SER A 117 -6.28 12.99 -15.98
N ILE A 118 -5.44 12.96 -14.96
CA ILE A 118 -5.80 13.13 -13.56
C ILE A 118 -4.95 14.27 -13.00
N LYS A 119 -5.60 15.29 -12.46
CA LYS A 119 -4.95 16.40 -11.77
C LYS A 119 -5.38 16.42 -10.31
N LEU A 120 -4.40 16.49 -9.42
CA LEU A 120 -4.55 16.70 -7.98
C LEU A 120 -3.85 18.03 -7.66
N ASP A 121 -4.51 18.92 -6.93
CA ASP A 121 -3.93 20.19 -6.49
C ASP A 121 -4.26 20.38 -5.01
N ASP A 122 -3.24 20.27 -4.15
CA ASP A 122 -3.36 20.31 -2.68
C ASP A 122 -4.45 19.36 -2.13
N SER A 123 -4.66 18.23 -2.81
CA SER A 123 -5.68 17.24 -2.47
C SER A 123 -5.31 16.46 -1.22
N LYS A 124 -6.30 16.00 -0.45
CA LYS A 124 -6.03 15.18 0.74
C LYS A 124 -5.45 13.82 0.34
N LEU A 125 -4.27 13.48 0.86
CA LEU A 125 -3.55 12.24 0.53
C LEU A 125 -4.38 10.97 0.80
N THR A 126 -5.31 11.04 1.76
CA THR A 126 -6.20 9.92 2.13
C THR A 126 -6.99 9.35 0.95
N VAL A 127 -7.23 10.13 -0.13
CA VAL A 127 -7.96 9.65 -1.31
C VAL A 127 -7.24 8.51 -2.03
N LEU A 128 -5.93 8.37 -1.83
CA LEU A 128 -5.13 7.28 -2.41
C LEU A 128 -5.17 5.99 -1.60
N GLU A 129 -5.66 6.03 -0.36
CA GLU A 129 -5.59 4.91 0.59
C GLU A 129 -6.17 3.58 0.03
N PRO A 130 -7.32 3.55 -0.66
CA PRO A 130 -7.86 2.30 -1.22
C PRO A 130 -6.92 1.56 -2.17
N PHE A 131 -6.09 2.31 -2.88
CA PHE A 131 -5.20 1.79 -3.93
C PHE A 131 -3.88 1.26 -3.34
N VAL A 132 -3.45 1.78 -2.19
CA VAL A 132 -2.15 1.44 -1.58
C VAL A 132 -2.26 0.76 -0.21
N LYS A 133 -3.47 0.51 0.30
CA LYS A 133 -3.76 -0.03 1.64
C LYS A 133 -3.03 -1.33 2.02
N LYS A 134 -2.57 -2.11 1.05
CA LYS A 134 -1.78 -3.33 1.29
C LYS A 134 -0.37 -2.98 1.77
N LEU A 135 0.23 -1.94 1.19
CA LEU A 135 1.62 -1.53 1.44
C LEU A 135 1.71 -0.53 2.59
N VAL A 136 0.83 0.48 2.55
CA VAL A 136 0.83 1.61 3.49
C VAL A 136 -0.56 1.89 4.01
N SER A 137 -0.66 2.54 5.17
CA SER A 137 -1.92 2.95 5.79
C SER A 137 -1.79 4.31 6.47
N ASN A 138 -2.90 4.85 6.99
CA ASN A 138 -2.92 6.12 7.72
C ASN A 138 -2.40 7.32 6.90
N LEU A 139 -2.84 7.41 5.65
CA LEU A 139 -2.43 8.46 4.72
C LEU A 139 -2.97 9.82 5.19
N LYS A 140 -2.08 10.77 5.49
CA LYS A 140 -2.44 12.14 5.89
C LYS A 140 -1.58 13.16 5.15
N GLY A 141 -1.94 14.44 5.27
CA GLY A 141 -1.31 15.52 4.53
C GLY A 141 -1.94 15.70 3.15
N ASN A 142 -1.21 16.38 2.28
CA ASN A 142 -1.71 16.80 0.98
C ASN A 142 -0.79 16.29 -0.14
N ILE A 143 -1.37 16.16 -1.33
CA ILE A 143 -0.69 15.72 -2.54
C ILE A 143 -1.13 16.58 -3.73
N SER A 144 -0.17 16.98 -4.54
CA SER A 144 -0.41 17.54 -5.87
C SER A 144 0.18 16.60 -6.92
N ALA A 145 -0.50 16.43 -8.05
CA ALA A 145 -0.04 15.56 -9.12
C ALA A 145 -0.65 15.95 -10.46
N ASP A 146 0.08 15.70 -11.54
CA ASP A 146 -0.41 15.72 -12.90
C ASP A 146 -0.06 14.37 -13.54
N LEU A 147 -1.07 13.52 -13.72
CA LEU A 147 -0.91 12.13 -14.11
C LEU A 147 -1.67 11.81 -15.38
N THR A 148 -1.11 10.92 -16.18
CA THR A 148 -1.79 10.25 -17.28
C THR A 148 -1.91 8.76 -16.99
N VAL A 149 -3.07 8.20 -17.29
CA VAL A 149 -3.35 6.77 -17.15
C VAL A 149 -3.77 6.25 -18.52
N LYS A 150 -2.88 5.48 -19.17
CA LYS A 150 -3.07 5.04 -20.55
C LYS A 150 -2.84 3.55 -20.73
N GLY A 151 -3.42 2.95 -21.77
CA GLY A 151 -3.13 1.57 -22.18
C GLY A 151 -4.25 0.58 -21.83
N PRO A 152 -3.97 -0.74 -21.75
CA PRO A 152 -4.99 -1.76 -21.51
C PRO A 152 -5.60 -1.68 -20.10
N PHE A 153 -6.89 -1.98 -19.95
CA PHE A 153 -7.56 -2.04 -18.63
C PHE A 153 -6.90 -2.99 -17.63
N GLU A 154 -6.31 -4.09 -18.13
CA GLU A 154 -5.66 -5.09 -17.29
C GLU A 154 -4.31 -4.61 -16.73
N LYS A 155 -3.66 -3.66 -17.42
CA LYS A 155 -2.35 -3.14 -17.03
C LYS A 155 -2.19 -1.70 -17.53
N PRO A 156 -2.88 -0.74 -16.92
CA PRO A 156 -2.74 0.66 -17.29
C PRO A 156 -1.36 1.19 -16.87
N GLN A 157 -0.79 2.02 -17.72
CA GLN A 157 0.46 2.72 -17.50
C GLN A 157 0.17 4.09 -16.91
N ILE A 158 0.71 4.36 -15.72
CA ILE A 158 0.60 5.64 -15.04
C ILE A 158 1.89 6.42 -15.30
N ASN A 159 1.80 7.67 -15.70
CA ASN A 159 2.96 8.55 -15.89
C ASN A 159 2.68 9.96 -15.37
N GLY A 160 3.67 10.62 -14.80
CA GLY A 160 3.59 12.02 -14.39
C GLY A 160 4.35 12.31 -13.10
N ASP A 161 4.09 13.47 -12.52
CA ASP A 161 4.79 13.96 -11.34
C ASP A 161 3.85 14.04 -10.14
N LEU A 162 4.37 13.73 -8.96
CA LEU A 162 3.67 13.88 -7.69
C LEU A 162 4.53 14.70 -6.73
N SER A 163 3.89 15.53 -5.92
CA SER A 163 4.53 16.23 -4.81
C SER A 163 3.69 16.09 -3.55
N PHE A 164 4.36 15.89 -2.43
CA PHE A 164 3.73 15.69 -1.14
C PHE A 164 3.99 16.90 -0.24
N GLU A 165 2.94 17.39 0.41
CA GLU A 165 3.06 18.39 1.47
C GLU A 165 2.60 17.78 2.79
N LYS A 166 3.54 17.63 3.72
CA LYS A 166 3.35 16.96 5.01
C LYS A 166 2.68 15.60 4.85
N GLY A 167 3.04 14.88 3.79
CA GLY A 167 2.51 13.57 3.49
C GLY A 167 2.94 12.59 4.57
N GLN A 168 1.99 11.99 5.27
CA GLN A 168 2.28 10.97 6.29
C GLN A 168 1.73 9.65 5.83
N LEU A 169 2.50 8.59 6.02
CA LEU A 169 2.10 7.21 5.75
C LEU A 169 2.67 6.28 6.80
N THR A 170 2.01 5.16 7.05
CA THR A 170 2.52 4.07 7.87
C THR A 170 2.86 2.90 6.96
N VAL A 171 4.12 2.44 6.97
CA VAL A 171 4.50 1.22 6.25
C VAL A 171 3.95 0.02 7.03
N ASN A 172 3.02 -0.73 6.42
CA ASN A 172 2.25 -1.74 7.14
C ASN A 172 3.12 -2.87 7.69
N TYR A 173 4.16 -3.26 6.95
CA TYR A 173 5.09 -4.33 7.33
C TYR A 173 5.97 -3.93 8.53
N LEU A 174 6.44 -2.68 8.54
CA LEU A 174 7.36 -2.17 9.56
C LEU A 174 6.62 -1.58 10.77
N LYS A 175 5.34 -1.21 10.59
CA LYS A 175 4.50 -0.48 11.56
C LYS A 175 5.11 0.86 11.99
N THR A 176 5.92 1.45 11.12
CA THR A 176 6.56 2.74 11.29
C THR A 176 5.83 3.80 10.47
N ALA A 177 5.64 4.97 11.06
CA ALA A 177 5.07 6.12 10.38
C ALA A 177 6.19 7.03 9.87
N TYR A 178 6.09 7.42 8.60
CA TYR A 178 7.03 8.31 7.95
C TYR A 178 6.30 9.52 7.39
N THR A 179 6.98 10.67 7.47
CA THR A 179 6.55 11.92 6.85
C THR A 179 7.47 12.23 5.68
N LEU A 180 6.89 12.72 4.58
CA LEU A 180 7.58 13.17 3.38
C LEU A 180 7.08 14.54 2.93
N ASN A 181 7.98 15.35 2.39
CA ASN A 181 7.72 16.71 1.89
C ASN A 181 8.48 16.94 0.58
N ASP A 182 8.37 16.00 -0.35
CA ASP A 182 9.19 15.98 -1.57
C ASP A 182 8.37 15.57 -2.80
N GLY A 183 8.99 15.67 -3.97
CA GLY A 183 8.46 15.20 -5.25
C GLY A 183 8.97 13.81 -5.63
N VAL A 184 8.15 13.07 -6.39
CA VAL A 184 8.56 11.83 -7.06
C VAL A 184 7.98 11.81 -8.47
N GLU A 185 8.73 11.22 -9.40
CA GLU A 185 8.27 10.97 -10.76
C GLU A 185 7.69 9.55 -10.85
N VAL A 186 6.64 9.37 -11.63
CA VAL A 186 6.12 8.07 -12.02
C VAL A 186 6.23 7.93 -13.52
N ASP A 187 6.87 6.84 -13.96
CA ASP A 187 7.05 6.51 -15.36
C ASP A 187 6.71 5.04 -15.55
N ASN A 188 5.73 4.76 -16.41
CA ASN A 188 5.21 3.42 -16.68
C ASN A 188 4.83 2.65 -15.40
N SER A 189 4.12 3.34 -14.49
CA SER A 189 3.73 2.82 -13.17
C SER A 189 4.90 2.47 -12.24
N VAL A 190 6.10 2.98 -12.53
CA VAL A 190 7.29 2.87 -11.66
C VAL A 190 7.55 4.22 -11.01
N ILE A 191 7.43 4.28 -9.68
CA ILE A 191 7.83 5.45 -8.91
C ILE A 191 9.36 5.52 -8.89
N LYS A 192 9.93 6.64 -9.34
CA LYS A 192 11.36 6.96 -9.26
C LYS A 192 11.60 7.80 -8.01
N ILE A 193 12.52 7.32 -7.19
CA ILE A 193 12.90 7.93 -5.91
C ILE A 193 14.34 8.42 -6.05
N SER A 194 14.54 9.72 -5.89
CA SER A 194 15.86 10.35 -5.92
C SER A 194 15.99 11.26 -4.71
N ASP A 195 16.96 10.95 -3.84
CA ASP A 195 17.27 11.69 -2.62
C ASP A 195 16.05 12.03 -1.73
N LEU A 196 15.04 11.16 -1.73
CA LEU A 196 13.80 11.37 -0.99
C LEU A 196 14.08 11.33 0.51
N VAL A 197 13.80 12.44 1.19
CA VAL A 197 13.94 12.53 2.65
C VAL A 197 12.67 12.02 3.34
N LEU A 198 12.86 11.00 4.18
CA LEU A 198 11.84 10.43 5.05
C LEU A 198 12.14 10.83 6.49
N GLN A 199 11.12 11.32 7.20
CA GLN A 199 11.22 11.62 8.62
C GLN A 199 10.38 10.64 9.44
N ASP A 200 10.96 10.00 10.44
CA ASP A 200 10.23 9.10 11.34
C ASP A 200 9.39 9.86 12.39
N ALA A 201 8.66 9.11 13.22
CA ALA A 201 7.79 9.67 14.25
C ALA A 201 8.54 10.46 15.36
N ASP A 202 9.85 10.24 15.51
CA ASP A 202 10.69 10.92 16.50
C ASP A 202 11.49 12.06 15.88
N GLY A 203 11.30 12.35 14.59
CA GLY A 203 11.95 13.43 13.87
C GLY A 203 13.31 13.08 13.25
N ASN A 204 13.72 11.81 13.29
CA ASN A 204 14.97 11.37 12.65
C ASN A 204 14.77 11.20 11.15
N GLU A 205 15.85 11.39 10.39
CA GLU A 205 15.80 11.40 8.92
C GLU A 205 16.52 10.20 8.31
N ALA A 206 16.01 9.80 7.15
CA ALA A 206 16.64 8.88 6.23
C ALA A 206 16.48 9.39 4.80
N THR A 207 17.48 9.12 3.95
CA THR A 207 17.44 9.45 2.52
C THR A 207 17.32 8.18 1.72
N ALA A 208 16.32 8.12 0.85
CA ALA A 208 16.01 6.97 0.00
C ALA A 208 16.32 7.26 -1.47
N ASN A 209 16.82 6.26 -2.18
CA ASN A 209 17.08 6.28 -3.62
C ASN A 209 16.62 4.96 -4.24
N GLY A 210 16.09 4.99 -5.46
CA GLY A 210 15.72 3.78 -6.20
C GLY A 210 14.34 3.84 -6.86
N THR A 211 13.64 2.69 -6.92
CA THR A 211 12.35 2.57 -7.60
C THR A 211 11.36 1.67 -6.88
N VAL A 212 10.07 1.96 -7.10
CA VAL A 212 8.94 1.10 -6.70
C VAL A 212 8.07 0.85 -7.92
N ASP A 213 8.10 -0.37 -8.44
CA ASP A 213 7.31 -0.81 -9.57
C ASP A 213 5.93 -1.31 -9.11
N LEU A 214 4.88 -0.57 -9.48
CA LEU A 214 3.49 -0.85 -9.13
C LEU A 214 2.72 -1.58 -10.26
N ASN A 215 3.41 -2.11 -11.26
CA ASN A 215 2.77 -2.89 -12.33
C ASN A 215 2.09 -4.17 -11.81
N ASP A 216 2.54 -4.71 -10.68
CA ASP A 216 1.84 -5.69 -9.87
C ASP A 216 1.55 -5.07 -8.49
N ILE A 217 0.35 -4.48 -8.32
CA ILE A 217 -0.09 -3.87 -7.05
C ILE A 217 -0.15 -4.89 -5.91
N ASP A 218 -0.36 -6.17 -6.21
CA ASP A 218 -0.44 -7.20 -5.19
C ASP A 218 0.94 -7.57 -4.66
N ASN A 219 1.97 -7.57 -5.52
CA ASN A 219 3.36 -7.81 -5.13
C ASN A 219 4.31 -6.82 -5.82
N PRO A 220 4.32 -5.54 -5.42
CA PRO A 220 5.18 -4.53 -6.04
C PRO A 220 6.65 -4.94 -5.96
N ASN A 221 7.41 -4.59 -7.00
CA ASN A 221 8.84 -4.81 -7.02
C ASN A 221 9.55 -3.55 -6.50
N ILE A 222 10.23 -3.70 -5.38
CA ILE A 222 10.93 -2.61 -4.69
C ILE A 222 12.41 -2.77 -4.96
N GLN A 223 13.06 -1.69 -5.40
CA GLN A 223 14.51 -1.60 -5.51
C GLN A 223 14.93 -0.28 -4.88
N VAL A 224 14.98 -0.25 -3.54
CA VAL A 224 15.25 0.96 -2.77
C VAL A 224 16.44 0.74 -1.87
N ASP A 225 17.40 1.65 -1.96
CA ASP A 225 18.51 1.79 -1.03
C ASP A 225 18.25 3.03 -0.14
N LEU A 226 18.55 2.91 1.14
CA LEU A 226 18.26 3.92 2.15
C LEU A 226 19.44 4.09 3.09
N VAL A 227 19.83 5.33 3.33
CA VAL A 227 20.86 5.71 4.30
C VAL A 227 20.19 6.47 5.43
N SER A 228 20.50 6.13 6.67
CA SER A 228 19.83 6.72 7.81
C SER A 228 20.73 6.96 9.01
N THR A 229 20.32 7.89 9.86
CA THR A 229 20.95 8.17 11.15
C THR A 229 19.90 8.17 12.25
N ASN A 230 20.03 7.25 13.21
CA ASN A 230 19.10 7.09 14.33
C ASN A 230 17.63 6.93 13.91
N PHE A 231 17.37 6.28 12.78
CA PHE A 231 16.04 6.20 12.19
C PHE A 231 15.27 4.98 12.67
N MET A 232 13.98 5.14 12.95
CA MET A 232 13.10 4.05 13.36
C MET A 232 12.83 3.09 12.20
N ALA A 233 13.57 1.99 12.16
CA ALA A 233 13.47 0.97 11.12
C ALA A 233 12.32 -0.04 11.34
N LEU A 234 11.87 -0.21 12.59
CA LEU A 234 10.85 -1.19 12.96
C LEU A 234 10.10 -0.76 14.22
N ASN A 235 8.78 -0.97 14.27
CA ASN A 235 7.95 -0.77 15.47
C ASN A 235 6.79 -1.77 15.53
N THR A 236 7.12 -3.06 15.53
CA THR A 236 6.14 -4.15 15.50
C THR A 236 5.87 -4.74 16.88
N THR A 237 4.71 -5.37 17.03
CA THR A 237 4.33 -6.18 18.19
C THR A 237 4.24 -7.66 17.83
N ALA A 238 4.11 -8.53 18.83
CA ALA A 238 3.91 -9.97 18.63
C ALA A 238 2.67 -10.32 17.77
N LYS A 239 1.69 -9.42 17.70
CA LYS A 239 0.50 -9.58 16.84
C LYS A 239 0.80 -9.27 15.37
N ASP A 240 1.76 -8.39 15.12
CA ASP A 240 2.15 -7.97 13.77
C ASP A 240 3.11 -8.99 13.16
N ASN A 241 4.01 -9.55 13.98
CA ASN A 241 4.92 -10.61 13.57
C ASN A 241 5.22 -11.53 14.77
N SER A 242 4.85 -12.80 14.64
CA SER A 242 5.01 -13.82 15.69
C SER A 242 6.41 -14.44 15.72
N VAL A 243 7.24 -14.19 14.71
CA VAL A 243 8.60 -14.74 14.59
C VAL A 243 9.60 -13.81 15.26
N TYR A 244 9.47 -12.50 15.07
CA TYR A 244 10.25 -11.48 15.75
C TYR A 244 9.48 -10.16 15.78
N TYR A 245 9.70 -9.34 16.79
CA TYR A 245 9.05 -8.03 16.88
C TYR A 245 9.79 -7.07 17.80
N GLY A 246 9.44 -5.79 17.75
CA GLY A 246 9.92 -4.81 18.69
C GLY A 246 10.09 -3.45 18.07
N ARG A 247 10.87 -2.61 18.74
CA ARG A 247 11.20 -1.26 18.29
C ARG A 247 12.68 -1.22 17.96
N ALA A 248 13.05 -0.82 16.76
CA ALA A 248 14.45 -0.72 16.37
C ALA A 248 14.74 0.65 15.78
N TYR A 249 15.78 1.29 16.29
CA TYR A 249 16.41 2.45 15.69
C TYR A 249 17.76 2.02 15.13
N ALA A 250 18.13 2.56 13.98
CA ALA A 250 19.38 2.19 13.36
C ALA A 250 20.02 3.33 12.56
N THR A 251 21.34 3.27 12.46
CA THR A 251 22.19 4.14 11.65
C THR A 251 22.96 3.26 10.67
N GLY A 252 22.89 3.55 9.38
CA GLY A 252 23.60 2.78 8.35
C GLY A 252 22.86 2.69 7.03
N GLU A 253 23.16 1.63 6.29
CA GLU A 253 22.68 1.39 4.93
C GLU A 253 21.70 0.21 4.89
N PHE A 254 20.61 0.39 4.16
CA PHE A 254 19.51 -0.55 4.03
C PHE A 254 19.17 -0.71 2.55
N SER A 255 19.04 -1.94 2.09
CA SER A 255 18.75 -2.27 0.69
C SER A 255 17.57 -3.24 0.64
N PHE A 256 16.52 -2.87 -0.07
CA PHE A 256 15.31 -3.67 -0.30
C PHE A 256 15.18 -3.94 -1.79
N LYS A 257 15.31 -5.20 -2.20
CA LYS A 257 15.40 -5.59 -3.62
C LYS A 257 14.46 -6.76 -3.95
N GLY A 258 13.56 -6.57 -4.91
CA GLY A 258 12.68 -7.61 -5.45
C GLY A 258 11.20 -7.43 -5.09
N PRO A 259 10.34 -8.39 -5.48
CA PRO A 259 8.92 -8.35 -5.18
C PRO A 259 8.69 -8.48 -3.67
N THR A 260 7.70 -7.76 -3.15
CA THR A 260 7.40 -7.73 -1.69
C THR A 260 7.14 -9.11 -1.06
N ASN A 261 6.72 -10.11 -1.84
CA ASN A 261 6.53 -11.50 -1.36
C ASN A 261 7.81 -12.35 -1.39
N LYS A 262 8.87 -11.93 -2.07
CA LYS A 262 10.17 -12.63 -2.16
C LYS A 262 11.33 -11.64 -2.09
N MET A 263 11.22 -10.70 -1.16
CA MET A 263 12.13 -9.57 -1.06
C MET A 263 13.50 -10.05 -0.58
N ARG A 264 14.56 -9.44 -1.10
CA ARG A 264 15.90 -9.50 -0.53
C ARG A 264 16.15 -8.24 0.28
N ILE A 265 16.54 -8.41 1.53
CA ILE A 265 16.88 -7.33 2.45
C ILE A 265 18.35 -7.46 2.82
N ASP A 266 19.15 -6.45 2.49
CA ASP A 266 20.54 -6.35 2.90
C ASP A 266 20.68 -5.13 3.83
N ILE A 267 21.27 -5.31 5.02
CA ILE A 267 21.43 -4.25 6.02
C ILE A 267 22.87 -4.26 6.53
N ASP A 268 23.58 -3.13 6.46
CA ASP A 268 24.80 -2.86 7.24
C ASP A 268 24.52 -1.67 8.14
N ALA A 269 24.23 -1.94 9.41
CA ALA A 269 23.75 -0.91 10.32
C ALA A 269 24.23 -1.12 11.75
N LYS A 270 24.31 0.00 12.47
CA LYS A 270 24.44 0.01 13.92
C LYS A 270 23.05 0.23 14.51
N THR A 271 22.62 -0.61 15.46
CA THR A 271 21.41 -0.31 16.23
C THR A 271 21.64 0.94 17.08
N GLU A 272 20.60 1.70 17.40
CA GLU A 272 20.73 2.88 18.27
C GLU A 272 19.92 2.73 19.56
N LYS A 273 20.21 3.64 20.51
CA LYS A 273 19.57 3.69 21.83
C LYS A 273 18.04 3.67 21.69
N GLY A 274 17.39 2.85 22.52
CA GLY A 274 15.94 2.67 22.48
C GLY A 274 15.50 1.46 21.64
N THR A 275 16.44 0.79 20.98
CA THR A 275 16.19 -0.50 20.33
C THR A 275 15.85 -1.57 21.35
N ILE A 276 14.70 -2.22 21.17
CA ILE A 276 14.22 -3.38 21.90
C ILE A 276 13.81 -4.42 20.87
N PHE A 277 14.62 -5.47 20.76
CA PHE A 277 14.33 -6.62 19.92
C PHE A 277 13.73 -7.75 20.76
N ASN A 278 12.67 -8.38 20.27
CA ASN A 278 11.99 -9.49 20.93
C ASN A 278 11.96 -10.70 20.01
N LEU A 279 12.48 -11.82 20.50
CA LEU A 279 12.46 -13.11 19.84
C LEU A 279 11.67 -14.11 20.71
N PRO A 280 10.44 -14.47 20.34
CA PRO A 280 9.73 -15.57 20.97
C PRO A 280 10.30 -16.91 20.49
N LEU A 281 10.88 -17.69 21.40
CA LEU A 281 11.19 -19.09 21.16
C LEU A 281 9.91 -19.88 21.42
N ASN A 282 9.15 -20.12 20.35
CA ASN A 282 8.02 -21.04 20.41
C ASN A 282 8.57 -22.44 20.70
N SER A 283 8.17 -23.03 21.84
CA SER A 283 8.60 -24.36 22.30
C SER A 283 8.06 -25.52 21.46
N SER A 284 7.62 -25.27 20.23
CA SER A 284 7.19 -26.31 19.30
C SER A 284 8.32 -26.84 18.42
N GLU A 285 9.56 -26.35 18.58
CA GLU A 285 10.71 -27.19 18.26
C GLU A 285 10.82 -28.24 19.36
N THR A 286 10.14 -29.36 19.12
CA THR A 286 10.58 -30.65 19.64
C THR A 286 12.09 -30.70 19.54
N ILE A 287 12.73 -30.95 20.68
CA ILE A 287 14.08 -31.49 20.74
C ILE A 287 14.04 -32.82 19.95
N SER A 288 14.28 -32.73 18.64
CA SER A 288 14.49 -33.81 17.70
C SER A 288 15.52 -33.24 16.72
N ASP A 289 16.80 -33.58 16.75
CA ASP A 289 17.41 -34.83 17.15
C ASP A 289 18.79 -34.57 17.74
N LYS A 290 19.13 -35.28 18.82
CA LYS A 290 20.51 -35.74 18.96
C LYS A 290 20.72 -36.77 17.86
N ASP A 291 21.68 -36.55 16.98
CA ASP A 291 22.03 -37.35 15.78
C ASP A 291 22.42 -38.82 16.05
N PHE A 292 21.62 -39.64 16.75
CA PHE A 292 21.97 -41.05 17.00
C PHE A 292 20.83 -42.07 17.05
N ILE A 293 19.59 -41.75 16.64
CA ILE A 293 18.58 -42.83 16.48
C ILE A 293 17.75 -42.65 15.21
N THR A 294 18.05 -43.47 14.20
CA THR A 294 17.21 -43.65 13.00
C THR A 294 16.05 -44.60 13.33
N PHE A 295 14.83 -44.08 13.46
CA PHE A 295 13.63 -44.91 13.44
C PHE A 295 13.11 -45.02 12.00
N VAL A 296 13.22 -46.21 11.41
CA VAL A 296 12.66 -46.51 10.09
C VAL A 296 11.17 -46.85 10.26
N SER A 297 10.29 -45.88 10.03
CA SER A 297 8.85 -46.13 9.88
C SER A 297 8.52 -46.53 8.44
N LYS A 298 7.87 -47.68 8.27
CA LYS A 298 7.29 -48.14 6.99
C LYS A 298 5.90 -47.50 6.79
N ASP A 299 5.85 -46.18 6.65
CA ASP A 299 4.78 -45.51 5.89
C ASP A 299 5.12 -44.03 5.71
N THR A 300 5.55 -43.65 4.50
CA THR A 300 5.95 -42.28 4.16
C THR A 300 5.17 -41.78 2.95
N THR A 301 3.92 -41.37 3.18
CA THR A 301 3.17 -40.54 2.21
C THR A 301 2.67 -39.21 2.77
N GLN A 302 3.09 -38.83 3.98
CA GLN A 302 2.93 -37.44 4.44
C GLN A 302 4.29 -36.77 4.53
N ILE A 303 4.68 -36.12 3.44
CA ILE A 303 5.63 -35.01 3.51
C ILE A 303 4.90 -33.92 4.30
N VAL A 304 5.18 -33.81 5.59
CA VAL A 304 4.86 -32.60 6.33
C VAL A 304 5.66 -31.51 5.63
N LYS A 305 5.02 -30.70 4.78
CA LYS A 305 5.64 -29.49 4.25
C LYS A 305 6.10 -28.70 5.46
N LYS A 306 7.41 -28.57 5.64
CA LYS A 306 7.99 -27.60 6.58
C LYS A 306 7.47 -26.25 6.09
N GLN A 307 6.41 -25.76 6.72
CA GLN A 307 5.82 -24.47 6.40
C GLN A 307 6.80 -23.44 6.94
N THR A 308 7.79 -23.10 6.12
CA THR A 308 8.79 -22.11 6.49
C THR A 308 8.08 -20.76 6.55
N SER A 309 8.20 -20.07 7.67
CA SER A 309 7.61 -18.75 7.92
C SER A 309 8.20 -17.63 7.05
N PHE A 310 9.11 -17.99 6.14
CA PHE A 310 9.93 -17.07 5.34
C PHE A 310 9.87 -17.37 3.83
N ASP A 311 8.80 -18.02 3.33
CA ASP A 311 8.67 -18.44 1.92
C ASP A 311 9.06 -17.31 0.94
N GLY A 312 10.29 -17.39 0.40
CA GLY A 312 10.85 -16.43 -0.55
C GLY A 312 11.65 -15.24 0.00
N LEU A 313 11.61 -14.94 1.30
CA LEU A 313 12.33 -13.81 1.90
C LEU A 313 13.81 -14.15 2.11
N THR A 314 14.71 -13.30 1.63
CA THR A 314 16.16 -13.41 1.88
C THR A 314 16.63 -12.24 2.71
N MET A 315 17.36 -12.49 3.79
CA MET A 315 17.90 -11.43 4.65
C MET A 315 19.40 -11.63 4.87
N ASN A 316 20.19 -10.56 4.71
CA ASN A 316 21.60 -10.52 5.09
C ASN A 316 21.82 -9.27 5.94
N PHE A 317 21.99 -9.44 7.25
CA PHE A 317 22.21 -8.33 8.16
C PHE A 317 23.60 -8.41 8.76
N LYS A 318 24.31 -7.29 8.71
CA LYS A 318 25.54 -7.04 9.43
C LYS A 318 25.26 -5.93 10.44
N LEU A 319 25.15 -6.31 11.70
CA LEU A 319 24.66 -5.45 12.77
C LEU A 319 25.73 -5.19 13.82
N ARG A 320 25.99 -3.92 14.09
CA ARG A 320 26.71 -3.47 15.27
C ARG A 320 25.70 -3.12 16.37
N VAL A 321 25.65 -3.93 17.42
CA VAL A 321 24.68 -3.76 18.51
C VAL A 321 25.19 -2.70 19.49
N ASP A 322 24.38 -1.68 19.73
CA ASP A 322 24.67 -0.63 20.72
C ASP A 322 24.49 -1.20 22.13
N PRO A 323 25.34 -0.83 23.11
CA PRO A 323 25.25 -1.40 24.45
C PRO A 323 23.96 -1.01 25.19
N ASN A 324 23.21 -0.02 24.69
CA ASN A 324 21.92 0.37 25.23
C ASN A 324 20.74 -0.34 24.54
N SER A 325 20.99 -1.10 23.48
CA SER A 325 20.00 -1.97 22.84
C SER A 325 19.67 -3.16 23.73
N THR A 326 18.40 -3.52 23.79
CA THR A 326 17.91 -4.65 24.60
C THR A 326 17.42 -5.77 23.70
N ALA A 327 17.97 -6.97 23.88
CA ALA A 327 17.41 -8.19 23.31
C ALA A 327 16.60 -8.91 24.38
N ASN A 328 15.38 -9.29 24.05
CA ASN A 328 14.51 -10.12 24.87
C ASN A 328 14.24 -11.43 24.17
N ILE A 329 14.51 -12.54 24.86
CA ILE A 329 14.16 -13.88 24.41
C ILE A 329 13.04 -14.37 25.31
N TYR A 330 11.89 -14.66 24.71
CA TYR A 330 10.75 -15.22 25.44
C TYR A 330 10.74 -16.72 25.28
N THR A 331 10.77 -17.44 26.39
CA THR A 331 10.69 -18.91 26.45
C THR A 331 9.46 -19.33 27.25
N VAL A 332 9.13 -20.62 27.23
CA VAL A 332 8.09 -21.18 28.13
C VAL A 332 8.42 -21.03 29.61
N LEU A 333 9.70 -20.89 29.96
CA LEU A 333 10.18 -20.75 31.32
C LEU A 333 10.21 -19.28 31.79
N GLY A 334 9.97 -18.34 30.89
CA GLY A 334 10.00 -16.91 31.19
C GLY A 334 10.82 -16.09 30.20
N LYS A 335 11.14 -14.87 30.60
CA LYS A 335 11.82 -13.85 29.78
C LYS A 335 13.29 -13.76 30.16
N LEU A 336 14.17 -13.93 29.18
CA LEU A 336 15.58 -13.55 29.28
C LEU A 336 15.75 -12.18 28.64
N SER A 337 16.46 -11.27 29.32
CA SER A 337 16.77 -9.95 28.80
C SER A 337 18.26 -9.69 28.91
N GLY A 338 18.86 -9.24 27.82
CA GLY A 338 20.27 -8.89 27.74
C GLY A 338 20.47 -7.52 27.10
N LYS A 339 21.49 -6.82 27.57
CA LYS A 339 22.10 -5.66 26.90
C LYS A 339 23.58 -5.99 26.69
N GLY A 340 24.15 -5.56 25.59
CA GLY A 340 25.54 -5.84 25.29
C GLY A 340 25.98 -5.22 23.97
N ASN A 341 27.30 -5.20 23.79
CA ASN A 341 27.89 -4.95 22.49
C ASN A 341 28.02 -6.29 21.78
N ALA A 342 27.73 -6.30 20.49
CA ALA A 342 27.97 -7.47 19.65
C ALA A 342 28.14 -7.01 18.20
N GLU A 343 28.97 -7.72 17.46
CA GLU A 343 28.91 -7.69 16.00
C GLU A 343 28.19 -8.97 15.56
N LEU A 344 27.03 -8.80 14.91
CA LEU A 344 26.17 -9.90 14.50
C LEU A 344 26.08 -9.94 12.98
N GLU A 345 26.36 -11.10 12.41
CA GLU A 345 25.98 -11.44 11.03
C GLU A 345 24.81 -12.41 11.08
N LEU A 346 23.69 -11.98 10.50
CA LEU A 346 22.44 -12.75 10.42
C LEU A 346 22.11 -13.00 8.96
N LYS A 347 21.86 -14.27 8.62
CA LYS A 347 21.50 -14.68 7.27
C LYS A 347 20.27 -15.57 7.31
N ILE A 348 19.29 -15.23 6.49
CA ILE A 348 18.11 -16.06 6.23
C ILE A 348 18.00 -16.28 4.73
N THR A 349 17.92 -17.55 4.31
CA THR A 349 17.75 -17.92 2.91
C THR A 349 16.27 -18.00 2.54
N SER A 350 15.97 -17.91 1.25
CA SER A 350 14.61 -18.03 0.71
C SER A 350 13.92 -19.37 0.98
N VAL A 351 14.69 -20.39 1.35
CA VAL A 351 14.20 -21.73 1.76
C VAL A 351 14.07 -21.87 3.28
N GLY A 352 14.36 -20.80 4.04
CA GLY A 352 14.20 -20.73 5.48
C GLY A 352 15.40 -21.23 6.29
N ASP A 353 16.58 -21.39 5.69
CA ASP A 353 17.79 -21.65 6.47
C ASP A 353 18.17 -20.38 7.24
N PHE A 354 18.43 -20.53 8.53
CA PHE A 354 18.84 -19.45 9.42
C PHE A 354 20.26 -19.69 9.90
N GLU A 355 21.11 -18.67 9.75
CA GLU A 355 22.47 -18.65 10.27
C GLU A 355 22.69 -17.34 11.03
N MET A 356 23.28 -17.45 12.22
CA MET A 356 23.69 -16.30 13.02
C MET A 356 25.11 -16.53 13.52
N LYS A 357 25.98 -15.56 13.25
CA LYS A 357 27.36 -15.51 13.72
C LYS A 357 27.58 -14.21 14.47
N GLY A 358 28.48 -14.22 15.44
CA GLY A 358 28.88 -12.98 16.07
C GLY A 358 29.90 -13.16 17.18
N ASP A 359 30.63 -12.08 17.41
CA ASP A 359 31.58 -11.95 18.51
C ASP A 359 30.94 -11.07 19.60
N TYR A 360 31.15 -11.47 20.86
CA TYR A 360 30.58 -10.83 22.05
C TYR A 360 31.64 -10.26 23.00
#